data_AF-A0A1F4CGI3-F1
#
_entry.id   AF-A0A1F4CGI3-F1
#
_cell.length_a   1.000
_cell.length_b   1.000
_cell.length_c   1.000
_cell.angle_alpha   90.00
_cell.angle_beta   90.00
_cell.angle_gamma   90.00
#
_symmetry.space_group_name_H-M   'P 1'
#
loop_
_entity.id
_entity.type
_entity.pdbx_description
1 polymer ?
#
loop_
_entity_poly.entity_id
_entity_poly.type
_entity_poly.pdbx_seq_one_letter_code
_entity_poly.pdbx_strand_id
1 'polypeptide(L)'
;MTEDVSKGKALPDPNSDRVIAALAAIGRDPALREVFVLACLQVEKGLNHSGSVRDDITAPIVDALFRDVERVRKTLSTGEVFEFSYRSKIAREFVMSEPREPDHVWEPQTTKLLLRLAQGARHVLVGGAYFGDHAILIAKKIAAWGGVCHAFEPNAEQLAMLVHNARLNDLGNLRPYLLGLWSETNRHLRLVGDDSHAHPELVSQAEAGSFSTVTVDSYLAQQGVKALDFLMLDIEGGEFEVLKGAGGQLALPEAEAPVLVFEVHRYYVDWTDGLHRTEIVRFLAGFGYTVFAVRDFNANFNMAGKPIELIPVDDVYLEGPPHGFNMLAVKGSKKLQLIDGYRICPGVSPKLLVHKDPNLHHPKDGLAK
;
A
#
# COMPACT_ATOMS: atom_id res chain seq x y z
N MET A 1 8.96 -4.28 -47.35
CA MET A 1 9.70 -3.20 -46.66
C MET A 1 9.17 -3.12 -45.26
N THR A 2 9.82 -3.87 -44.37
CA THR A 2 9.56 -3.90 -42.93
C THR A 2 10.50 -2.88 -42.30
N GLU A 3 9.97 -1.77 -41.80
CA GLU A 3 10.74 -0.84 -40.98
C GLU A 3 10.75 -1.35 -39.54
N ASP A 4 11.96 -1.66 -39.10
CA ASP A 4 12.36 -2.12 -37.79
C ASP A 4 12.45 -0.91 -36.85
N VAL A 5 11.46 -0.72 -35.98
CA VAL A 5 11.48 0.33 -34.96
C VAL A 5 12.23 -0.19 -33.74
N SER A 6 13.55 -0.23 -33.83
CA SER A 6 14.41 -0.33 -32.66
C SER A 6 14.37 1.01 -31.91
N LYS A 7 13.66 1.06 -30.78
CA LYS A 7 13.76 2.16 -29.81
C LYS A 7 15.17 2.12 -29.20
N GLY A 8 16.10 2.88 -29.78
CA GLY A 8 17.39 3.15 -29.15
C GLY A 8 17.19 3.85 -27.81
N LYS A 9 17.66 3.24 -26.71
CA LYS A 9 17.85 3.94 -25.44
C LYS A 9 18.83 5.09 -25.71
N ALA A 10 18.38 6.33 -25.57
CA ALA A 10 19.26 7.49 -25.63
C ALA A 10 20.38 7.33 -24.58
N LEU A 11 21.63 7.59 -24.99
CA LEU A 11 22.76 7.64 -24.07
C LEU A 11 22.50 8.75 -23.04
N PRO A 12 22.85 8.55 -21.76
CA PRO A 12 22.61 9.57 -20.72
C PRO A 12 23.33 10.87 -21.06
N ASP A 13 22.65 12.01 -20.85
CA ASP A 13 23.24 13.34 -21.00
C ASP A 13 24.34 13.53 -19.93
N PRO A 14 25.61 13.75 -20.32
CA PRO A 14 26.73 13.92 -19.39
C PRO A 14 26.51 15.05 -18.37
N ASN A 15 25.68 16.06 -18.69
CA ASN A 15 25.35 17.12 -17.76
C ASN A 15 24.34 16.67 -16.70
N SER A 16 23.40 15.80 -17.05
CA SER A 16 22.44 15.21 -16.12
C SER A 16 23.17 14.37 -15.06
N ASP A 17 24.11 13.52 -15.48
CA ASP A 17 24.89 12.69 -14.56
C ASP A 17 25.72 13.52 -13.59
N ARG A 18 26.27 14.66 -14.03
CA ARG A 18 27.01 15.59 -13.16
C ARG A 18 26.12 16.24 -12.10
N VAL A 19 24.93 16.70 -12.48
CA VAL A 19 23.97 17.31 -11.54
C VAL A 19 23.55 16.29 -10.48
N ILE A 20 23.19 15.09 -10.94
CA ILE A 20 22.79 14.00 -10.06
C ILE A 20 23.93 13.60 -9.11
N ALA A 21 25.16 13.49 -9.59
CA ALA A 21 26.33 13.19 -8.75
C ALA A 21 26.60 14.30 -7.72
N ALA A 22 26.39 15.58 -8.09
CA ALA A 22 26.51 16.70 -7.16
C ALA A 22 25.43 16.65 -6.07
N LEU A 23 24.17 16.37 -6.43
CA LEU A 23 23.09 16.16 -5.47
C LEU A 23 23.36 14.97 -4.55
N ALA A 24 23.83 13.84 -5.09
CA ALA A 24 24.22 12.68 -4.28
C ALA A 24 25.34 13.03 -3.29
N ALA A 25 26.36 13.80 -3.71
CA ALA A 25 27.43 14.26 -2.84
C ALA A 25 26.93 15.17 -1.71
N ILE A 26 25.99 16.08 -1.99
CA ILE A 26 25.31 16.90 -0.96
C ILE A 26 24.53 15.99 -0.01
N GLY A 27 23.81 15.02 -0.55
CA GLY A 27 22.95 14.10 0.18
C GLY A 27 23.65 13.18 1.18
N ARG A 28 24.98 13.04 1.09
CA ARG A 28 25.79 12.31 2.08
C ARG A 28 25.81 12.99 3.44
N ASP A 29 25.61 14.31 3.50
CA ASP A 29 25.44 15.05 4.75
C ASP A 29 23.94 15.11 5.10
N PRO A 30 23.50 14.53 6.24
CA PRO A 30 22.09 14.51 6.61
C PRO A 30 21.46 15.91 6.80
N ALA A 31 22.22 16.88 7.31
CA ALA A 31 21.72 18.22 7.57
C ALA A 31 21.53 18.99 6.26
N LEU A 32 22.49 18.89 5.33
CA LEU A 32 22.34 19.49 4.00
C LEU A 32 21.24 18.81 3.18
N ARG A 33 21.13 17.49 3.27
CA ARG A 33 20.03 16.75 2.62
C ARG A 33 18.67 17.26 3.07
N GLU A 34 18.49 17.48 4.38
CA GLU A 34 17.24 18.01 4.93
C GLU A 34 16.92 19.41 4.38
N VAL A 35 17.90 20.30 4.26
CA VAL A 35 17.71 21.63 3.66
C VAL A 35 17.13 21.54 2.25
N PHE A 36 17.65 20.63 1.43
CA PHE A 36 17.16 20.45 0.06
C PHE A 36 15.76 19.83 0.01
N VAL A 37 15.46 18.85 0.88
CA VAL A 37 14.10 18.28 0.97
C VAL A 37 13.10 19.39 1.33
N LEU A 38 13.41 20.24 2.30
CA LEU A 38 12.55 21.38 2.67
C LEU A 38 12.41 22.39 1.53
N ALA A 39 13.46 22.64 0.77
CA ALA A 39 13.40 23.49 -0.42
C ALA A 39 12.48 22.90 -1.49
N CYS A 40 12.55 21.59 -1.75
CA CYS A 40 11.63 20.88 -2.63
C CYS A 40 10.17 21.03 -2.18
N LEU A 41 9.89 20.81 -0.90
CA LEU A 41 8.54 21.02 -0.34
C LEU A 41 8.04 22.46 -0.52
N GLN A 42 8.93 23.45 -0.41
CA GLN A 42 8.58 24.85 -0.67
C GLN A 42 8.31 25.13 -2.16
N VAL A 43 9.05 24.48 -3.07
CA VAL A 43 8.81 24.56 -4.52
C VAL A 43 7.42 24.03 -4.86
N GLU A 44 7.00 22.91 -4.26
CA GLU A 44 5.67 22.31 -4.49
C GLU A 44 4.51 23.26 -4.18
N LYS A 45 4.68 24.17 -3.20
CA LYS A 45 3.64 25.13 -2.81
C LYS A 45 3.51 26.31 -3.79
N GLY A 46 4.56 26.61 -4.55
CA GLY A 46 4.65 27.84 -5.35
C GLY A 46 4.78 27.64 -6.85
N LEU A 47 5.20 26.46 -7.31
CA LEU A 47 5.45 26.20 -8.72
C LEU A 47 4.16 25.89 -9.45
N ASN A 48 3.79 26.73 -10.43
CA ASN A 48 2.71 26.45 -11.34
C ASN A 48 3.19 25.44 -12.40
N HIS A 49 2.64 24.23 -12.39
CA HIS A 49 2.98 23.14 -13.30
C HIS A 49 1.71 22.40 -13.72
N SER A 50 1.63 21.98 -14.99
CA SER A 50 0.44 21.30 -15.52
C SER A 50 0.32 19.84 -15.08
N GLY A 51 1.40 19.25 -14.56
CA GLY A 51 1.46 17.89 -14.06
C GLY A 51 1.64 17.81 -12.54
N SER A 52 2.21 16.71 -12.06
CA SER A 52 2.51 16.51 -10.65
C SER A 52 3.83 17.21 -10.33
N VAL A 53 3.82 18.32 -9.58
CA VAL A 53 5.09 18.95 -9.15
C VAL A 53 5.93 17.95 -8.34
N ARG A 54 5.26 17.15 -7.49
CA ARG A 54 5.89 16.09 -6.70
C ARG A 54 6.62 15.08 -7.60
N ASP A 55 5.93 14.48 -8.55
CA ASP A 55 6.51 13.39 -9.35
C ASP A 55 7.42 13.90 -10.48
N ASP A 56 7.04 15.00 -11.15
CA ASP A 56 7.72 15.47 -12.35
C ASP A 56 8.96 16.32 -12.03
N ILE A 57 8.99 17.00 -10.88
CA ILE A 57 9.98 18.04 -10.58
C ILE A 57 10.79 17.72 -9.31
N THR A 58 10.14 17.53 -8.17
CA THR A 58 10.86 17.41 -6.89
C THR A 58 11.34 16.00 -6.59
N ALA A 59 10.57 14.98 -6.97
CA ALA A 59 10.95 13.59 -6.76
C ALA A 59 12.31 13.22 -7.38
N PRO A 60 12.62 13.56 -8.66
CA PRO A 60 13.93 13.27 -9.23
C PRO A 60 15.11 13.91 -8.47
N ILE A 61 14.89 15.10 -7.90
CA ILE A 61 15.90 15.82 -7.10
C ILE A 61 16.12 15.08 -5.78
N VAL A 62 15.04 14.69 -5.09
CA VAL A 62 15.13 13.94 -3.83
C VAL A 62 15.72 12.55 -4.05
N ASP A 63 15.34 11.85 -5.12
CA ASP A 63 15.94 10.57 -5.48
C ASP A 63 17.46 10.69 -5.72
N ALA A 64 17.92 11.78 -6.35
CA ALA A 64 19.35 12.03 -6.50
C ALA A 64 20.04 12.33 -5.16
N LEU A 65 19.39 13.05 -4.24
CA LEU A 65 19.91 13.33 -2.90
C LEU A 65 20.04 12.07 -2.05
N PHE A 66 19.16 11.08 -2.23
CA PHE A 66 19.18 9.85 -1.45
C PHE A 66 19.91 8.68 -2.13
N ARG A 67 20.49 8.89 -3.32
CA ARG A 67 21.18 7.87 -4.11
C ARG A 67 22.22 7.04 -3.32
N ASP A 68 23.05 7.70 -2.52
CA ASP A 68 24.13 7.08 -1.76
C ASP A 68 23.72 6.77 -0.29
N VAL A 69 22.41 6.81 0.01
CA VAL A 69 21.87 6.67 1.36
C VAL A 69 21.27 5.29 1.53
N GLU A 70 21.98 4.41 2.25
CA GLU A 70 21.54 3.03 2.41
C GLU A 70 20.29 2.89 3.28
N ARG A 71 20.21 3.64 4.39
CA ARG A 71 19.09 3.59 5.33
C ARG A 71 18.65 4.97 5.77
N VAL A 72 17.35 5.11 5.94
CA VAL A 72 16.72 6.29 6.49
C VAL A 72 15.96 5.91 7.74
N ARG A 73 16.03 6.77 8.76
CA ARG A 73 15.26 6.64 10.00
C ARG A 73 14.25 7.77 10.08
N LYS A 74 13.02 7.44 10.44
CA LYS A 74 11.95 8.41 10.64
C LYS A 74 11.03 7.99 11.78
N THR A 75 10.45 8.96 12.47
CA THR A 75 9.54 8.77 13.59
C THR A 75 8.19 9.36 13.22
N LEU A 76 7.12 8.61 13.49
CA LEU A 76 5.75 9.08 13.35
C LEU A 76 5.37 9.96 14.54
N SER A 77 4.37 10.81 14.37
CA SER A 77 3.83 11.68 15.43
C SER A 77 3.31 10.91 16.65
N THR A 78 3.00 9.63 16.50
CA THR A 78 2.56 8.71 17.55
C THR A 78 3.72 7.98 18.25
N GLY A 79 4.95 8.21 17.81
CA GLY A 79 6.18 7.72 18.45
C GLY A 79 6.78 6.46 17.82
N GLU A 80 6.10 5.81 16.88
CA GLU A 80 6.65 4.66 16.16
C GLU A 80 7.85 5.06 15.31
N VAL A 81 8.88 4.23 15.33
CA VAL A 81 10.14 4.47 14.62
C VAL A 81 10.29 3.47 13.49
N PHE A 82 10.62 3.96 12.31
CA PHE A 82 10.90 3.15 11.13
C PHE A 82 12.32 3.40 10.66
N GLU A 83 13.03 2.31 10.38
CA GLU A 83 14.20 2.31 9.51
C GLU A 83 13.85 1.59 8.21
N PHE A 84 14.29 2.13 7.08
CA PHE A 84 13.96 1.61 5.75
C PHE A 84 15.03 1.98 4.73
N SER A 85 15.11 1.18 3.66
CA SER A 85 15.97 1.46 2.51
C SER A 85 15.31 2.51 1.60
N TYR A 86 16.07 3.49 1.12
CA TYR A 86 15.58 4.44 0.13
C TYR A 86 15.63 3.82 -1.27
N ARG A 87 14.62 3.03 -1.64
CA ARG A 87 14.56 2.35 -2.95
C ARG A 87 13.21 2.43 -3.65
N SER A 88 12.18 2.92 -2.96
CA SER A 88 10.81 2.93 -3.47
C SER A 88 10.17 4.31 -3.39
N LYS A 89 9.08 4.49 -4.14
CA LYS A 89 8.22 5.67 -4.01
C LYS A 89 7.71 5.84 -2.58
N ILE A 90 7.39 4.75 -1.87
CA ILE A 90 6.97 4.79 -0.46
C ILE A 90 8.06 5.46 0.39
N ALA A 91 9.32 5.04 0.24
CA ALA A 91 10.44 5.66 0.95
C ALA A 91 10.59 7.15 0.64
N ARG A 92 10.47 7.53 -0.64
CA ARG A 92 10.51 8.94 -1.08
C ARG A 92 9.39 9.77 -0.44
N GLU A 93 8.15 9.33 -0.59
CA GLU A 93 7.01 10.07 -0.08
C GLU A 93 7.07 10.17 1.45
N PHE A 94 7.56 9.13 2.13
CA PHE A 94 7.74 9.17 3.56
C PHE A 94 8.82 10.18 3.97
N VAL A 95 9.98 10.27 3.31
CA VAL A 95 10.97 11.32 3.65
C VAL A 95 10.49 12.72 3.32
N MET A 96 9.67 12.86 2.27
CA MET A 96 9.06 14.12 1.83
C MET A 96 7.69 14.40 2.48
N SER A 97 7.38 13.78 3.62
CA SER A 97 6.11 14.01 4.31
C SER A 97 6.00 15.44 4.85
N GLU A 98 4.78 15.98 4.84
CA GLU A 98 4.40 17.18 5.57
C GLU A 98 3.14 16.88 6.40
N PRO A 99 3.19 16.92 7.75
CA PRO A 99 4.29 17.38 8.60
C PRO A 99 5.52 16.45 8.60
N ARG A 100 6.64 16.94 9.16
CA ARG A 100 7.90 16.19 9.28
C ARG A 100 7.73 14.85 9.98
N GLU A 101 6.89 14.81 11.00
CA GLU A 101 6.48 13.61 11.73
C GLU A 101 5.01 13.32 11.36
N PRO A 102 4.74 12.55 10.30
CA PRO A 102 3.38 12.25 9.88
C PRO A 102 2.76 11.21 10.84
N ASP A 103 1.46 10.98 10.73
CA ASP A 103 0.72 9.93 11.47
C ASP A 103 0.69 8.57 10.75
N HIS A 104 1.28 8.49 9.55
CA HIS A 104 1.33 7.30 8.71
C HIS A 104 2.60 7.30 7.84
N VAL A 105 2.93 6.14 7.26
CA VAL A 105 4.03 5.98 6.30
C VAL A 105 3.53 6.17 4.86
N TRP A 106 2.45 5.49 4.51
CA TRP A 106 1.92 5.40 3.15
C TRP A 106 0.40 5.34 3.15
N GLU A 107 -0.24 5.90 2.11
CA GLU A 107 -1.69 5.83 1.89
C GLU A 107 -2.51 6.22 3.12
N PRO A 108 -2.73 7.53 3.34
CA PRO A 108 -3.31 8.03 4.59
C PRO A 108 -4.70 7.48 4.90
N GLN A 109 -5.56 7.33 3.90
CA GLN A 109 -6.94 6.87 4.14
C GLN A 109 -7.01 5.37 4.36
N THR A 110 -6.20 4.58 3.64
CA THR A 110 -6.03 3.15 3.88
C THR A 110 -5.46 2.91 5.27
N THR A 111 -4.37 3.60 5.66
CA THR A 111 -3.79 3.49 7.01
C THR A 111 -4.83 3.83 8.09
N LYS A 112 -5.57 4.93 7.90
CA LYS A 112 -6.63 5.33 8.84
C LYS A 112 -7.74 4.27 8.94
N LEU A 113 -8.20 3.73 7.81
CA LEU A 113 -9.19 2.66 7.75
C LEU A 113 -8.70 1.43 8.54
N LEU A 114 -7.49 0.97 8.29
CA LEU A 114 -6.90 -0.19 8.98
C LEU A 114 -6.80 0.05 10.49
N LEU A 115 -6.42 1.25 10.92
CA LEU A 115 -6.35 1.61 12.34
C LEU A 115 -7.71 1.71 13.03
N ARG A 116 -8.79 2.01 12.28
CA ARG A 116 -10.17 1.92 12.80
C ARG A 116 -10.59 0.46 12.95
N LEU A 117 -10.34 -0.37 11.94
CA LEU A 117 -10.64 -1.81 11.98
C LEU A 117 -9.85 -2.55 13.07
N ALA A 118 -8.63 -2.11 13.37
CA ALA A 118 -7.79 -2.66 14.43
C ALA A 118 -8.33 -2.41 15.85
N GLN A 119 -9.30 -1.51 16.04
CA GLN A 119 -9.85 -1.26 17.36
C GLN A 119 -10.61 -2.48 17.89
N GLY A 120 -10.05 -3.14 18.91
CA GLY A 120 -10.65 -4.34 19.52
C GLY A 120 -10.35 -5.65 18.79
N ALA A 121 -9.60 -5.61 17.68
CA ALA A 121 -9.26 -6.81 16.92
C ALA A 121 -8.32 -7.75 17.71
N ARG A 122 -8.52 -9.06 17.53
CA ARG A 122 -7.75 -10.14 18.13
C ARG A 122 -6.83 -10.82 17.12
N HIS A 123 -7.28 -11.02 15.89
CA HIS A 123 -6.49 -11.66 14.84
C HIS A 123 -6.63 -10.90 13.54
N VAL A 124 -5.50 -10.35 13.08
CA VAL A 124 -5.40 -9.64 11.81
C VAL A 124 -4.39 -10.37 10.93
N LEU A 125 -4.67 -10.47 9.64
CA LEU A 125 -3.72 -10.97 8.66
C LEU A 125 -3.39 -9.87 7.66
N VAL A 126 -2.10 -9.67 7.40
CA VAL A 126 -1.57 -8.72 6.39
C VAL A 126 -0.76 -9.51 5.37
N GLY A 127 -1.21 -9.53 4.12
CA GLY A 127 -0.42 -9.99 2.97
C GLY A 127 0.22 -8.79 2.29
N GLY A 128 1.52 -8.88 2.00
CA GLY A 128 2.30 -7.75 1.49
C GLY A 128 2.73 -6.82 2.60
N ALA A 129 3.29 -7.39 3.67
CA ALA A 129 3.64 -6.61 4.85
C ALA A 129 4.84 -5.66 4.63
N TYR A 130 5.59 -5.85 3.54
CA TYR A 130 6.71 -5.02 3.12
C TYR A 130 7.69 -4.73 4.27
N PHE A 131 8.10 -3.48 4.50
CA PHE A 131 8.90 -3.12 5.68
C PHE A 131 8.06 -2.79 6.92
N GLY A 132 6.73 -2.96 6.84
CA GLY A 132 5.80 -2.80 7.95
C GLY A 132 5.05 -1.47 8.02
N ASP A 133 4.97 -0.73 6.91
CA ASP A 133 4.29 0.55 6.78
C ASP A 133 2.84 0.52 7.32
N HIS A 134 2.08 -0.56 7.09
CA HIS A 134 0.80 -0.79 7.77
C HIS A 134 0.91 -1.75 8.96
N ALA A 135 1.66 -2.85 8.82
CA ALA A 135 1.67 -3.94 9.80
C ALA A 135 2.17 -3.52 11.19
N ILE A 136 3.14 -2.59 11.28
CA ILE A 136 3.66 -2.07 12.55
C ILE A 136 2.58 -1.27 13.29
N LEU A 137 1.89 -0.39 12.58
CA LEU A 137 0.81 0.44 13.13
C LEU A 137 -0.37 -0.42 13.59
N ILE A 138 -0.76 -1.42 12.78
CA ILE A 138 -1.79 -2.40 13.14
C ILE A 138 -1.39 -3.16 14.40
N ALA A 139 -0.19 -3.77 14.42
CA ALA A 139 0.29 -4.56 15.55
C ALA A 139 0.35 -3.72 16.84
N LYS A 140 0.84 -2.47 16.75
CA LYS A 140 0.86 -1.54 17.88
C LYS A 140 -0.54 -1.25 18.40
N LYS A 141 -1.49 -1.01 17.50
CA LYS A 141 -2.88 -0.71 17.84
C LYS A 141 -3.55 -1.89 18.55
N ILE A 142 -3.48 -3.10 17.97
CA ILE A 142 -4.17 -4.28 18.50
C ILE A 142 -3.55 -4.82 19.80
N ALA A 143 -2.30 -4.45 20.12
CA ALA A 143 -1.62 -4.86 21.34
C ALA A 143 -2.39 -4.46 22.61
N ALA A 144 -3.12 -3.34 22.59
CA ALA A 144 -3.96 -2.89 23.70
C ALA A 144 -5.08 -3.90 24.05
N TRP A 145 -5.42 -4.79 23.12
CA TRP A 145 -6.38 -5.87 23.30
C TRP A 145 -5.71 -7.25 23.20
N GLY A 146 -4.39 -7.35 23.35
CA GLY A 146 -3.69 -8.63 23.22
C GLY A 146 -3.88 -9.32 21.86
N GLY A 147 -4.20 -8.55 20.81
CA GLY A 147 -4.36 -9.07 19.46
C GLY A 147 -3.03 -9.41 18.80
N VAL A 148 -3.08 -10.26 17.77
CA VAL A 148 -1.92 -10.75 17.02
C VAL A 148 -2.05 -10.35 15.55
N CYS A 149 -0.98 -9.80 14.99
CA CYS A 149 -0.87 -9.44 13.58
C CYS A 149 -0.01 -10.48 12.86
N HIS A 150 -0.61 -11.23 11.94
CA HIS A 150 0.05 -12.24 11.14
C HIS A 150 0.46 -11.63 9.80
N ALA A 151 1.75 -11.38 9.60
CA ALA A 151 2.28 -10.57 8.51
C ALA A 151 3.08 -11.44 7.53
N PHE A 152 2.64 -11.50 6.27
CA PHE A 152 3.23 -12.29 5.20
C PHE A 152 3.97 -11.39 4.22
N GLU A 153 5.24 -11.68 4.02
CA GLU A 153 6.11 -10.95 3.09
C GLU A 153 7.10 -11.95 2.45
N PRO A 154 6.95 -12.27 1.15
CA PRO A 154 7.80 -13.25 0.47
C PRO A 154 9.21 -12.73 0.16
N ASN A 155 9.45 -11.42 0.13
CA ASN A 155 10.77 -10.85 -0.07
C ASN A 155 11.57 -10.86 1.25
N ALA A 156 12.69 -11.59 1.26
CA ALA A 156 13.51 -11.77 2.46
C ALA A 156 14.15 -10.47 2.98
N GLU A 157 14.51 -9.52 2.10
CA GLU A 157 15.06 -8.22 2.52
C GLU A 157 13.98 -7.38 3.21
N GLN A 158 12.76 -7.35 2.63
CA GLN A 158 11.64 -6.62 3.20
C GLN A 158 11.16 -7.23 4.52
N LEU A 159 11.07 -8.56 4.60
CA LEU A 159 10.74 -9.26 5.85
C LEU A 159 11.79 -8.98 6.94
N ALA A 160 13.07 -8.95 6.59
CA ALA A 160 14.13 -8.60 7.54
C ALA A 160 13.96 -7.15 8.05
N MET A 161 13.57 -6.22 7.17
CA MET A 161 13.26 -4.85 7.55
C MET A 161 12.01 -4.77 8.45
N LEU A 162 10.95 -5.54 8.15
CA LEU A 162 9.76 -5.65 8.99
C LEU A 162 10.11 -6.16 10.40
N VAL A 163 10.91 -7.23 10.51
CA VAL A 163 11.35 -7.79 11.79
C VAL A 163 12.17 -6.76 12.58
N HIS A 164 13.05 -6.03 11.89
CA HIS A 164 13.82 -4.94 12.49
C HIS A 164 12.91 -3.83 13.03
N ASN A 165 11.98 -3.33 12.22
CA ASN A 165 11.03 -2.31 12.63
C ASN A 165 10.10 -2.79 13.75
N ALA A 166 9.71 -4.07 13.77
CA ALA A 166 8.94 -4.63 14.88
C ALA A 166 9.72 -4.57 16.21
N ARG A 167 11.03 -4.84 16.18
CA ARG A 167 11.91 -4.72 17.35
C ARG A 167 12.10 -3.26 17.78
N LEU A 168 12.26 -2.33 16.84
CA LEU A 168 12.37 -0.89 17.14
C LEU A 168 11.14 -0.34 17.89
N ASN A 169 10.00 -0.99 17.75
CA ASN A 169 8.72 -0.58 18.33
C ASN A 169 8.22 -1.48 19.48
N ASP A 170 9.07 -2.39 19.96
CA ASP A 170 8.79 -3.35 21.03
C ASP A 170 7.54 -4.23 20.76
N LEU A 171 7.34 -4.64 19.52
CA LEU A 171 6.15 -5.40 19.09
C LEU A 171 6.34 -6.91 19.26
N GLY A 172 5.88 -7.43 20.40
CA GLY A 172 5.87 -8.88 20.68
C GLY A 172 4.72 -9.66 20.03
N ASN A 173 3.74 -8.96 19.47
CA ASN A 173 2.49 -9.52 18.91
C ASN A 173 2.42 -9.52 17.37
N LEU A 174 3.49 -9.08 16.69
CA LEU A 174 3.63 -9.21 15.25
C LEU A 174 4.32 -10.54 14.92
N ARG A 175 3.73 -11.32 14.02
CA ARG A 175 4.21 -12.64 13.58
C ARG A 175 4.59 -12.56 12.10
N PRO A 176 5.88 -12.37 11.77
CA PRO A 176 6.35 -12.27 10.39
C PRO A 176 6.55 -13.66 9.77
N TYR A 177 6.17 -13.83 8.50
CA TYR A 177 6.28 -15.08 7.74
C TYR A 177 6.89 -14.85 6.35
N LEU A 178 7.98 -15.57 6.05
CA LEU A 178 8.60 -15.62 4.71
C LEU A 178 7.83 -16.59 3.81
N LEU A 179 6.59 -16.24 3.49
CA LEU A 179 5.67 -17.06 2.72
C LEU A 179 4.78 -16.18 1.85
N GLY A 180 4.40 -16.71 0.69
CA GLY A 180 3.34 -16.13 -0.14
C GLY A 180 1.97 -16.62 0.31
N LEU A 181 0.98 -15.73 0.32
CA LEU A 181 -0.41 -16.16 0.39
C LEU A 181 -0.86 -16.54 -1.03
N TRP A 182 -1.66 -17.60 -1.16
CA TRP A 182 -2.18 -18.03 -2.47
C TRP A 182 -3.47 -18.84 -2.34
N SER A 183 -3.99 -19.32 -3.48
CA SER A 183 -5.13 -20.24 -3.56
C SER A 183 -4.80 -21.69 -3.19
N GLU A 184 -3.51 -22.06 -3.22
CA GLU A 184 -3.01 -23.40 -2.92
C GLU A 184 -1.79 -23.35 -2.00
N THR A 185 -1.67 -24.32 -1.09
CA THR A 185 -0.50 -24.49 -0.21
C THR A 185 0.59 -25.32 -0.90
N ASN A 186 1.86 -25.03 -0.60
CA ASN A 186 3.04 -25.71 -1.15
C ASN A 186 3.20 -25.58 -2.68
N ARG A 187 2.74 -24.45 -3.26
CA ARG A 187 3.21 -24.02 -4.58
C ARG A 187 4.46 -23.15 -4.40
N HIS A 188 5.20 -22.99 -5.50
CA HIS A 188 6.32 -22.06 -5.56
C HIS A 188 5.94 -20.91 -6.49
N LEU A 189 6.12 -19.70 -6.00
CA LEU A 189 5.94 -18.47 -6.76
C LEU A 189 7.26 -17.72 -6.85
N ARG A 190 7.41 -16.92 -7.89
CA ARG A 190 8.50 -15.94 -8.04
C ARG A 190 7.89 -14.58 -8.31
N LEU A 191 8.46 -13.53 -7.71
CA LEU A 191 8.10 -12.15 -8.05
C LEU A 191 8.80 -11.76 -9.35
N VAL A 192 8.04 -11.25 -10.32
CA VAL A 192 8.55 -10.77 -11.61
C VAL A 192 8.21 -9.30 -11.77
N GLY A 193 9.23 -8.47 -11.96
CA GLY A 193 9.11 -7.01 -12.04
C GLY A 193 10.07 -6.31 -11.07
N ASP A 194 10.02 -4.99 -11.07
CA ASP A 194 10.79 -4.13 -10.16
C ASP A 194 9.90 -3.68 -8.99
N ASP A 195 10.47 -3.57 -7.78
CA ASP A 195 9.86 -3.21 -6.47
C ASP A 195 8.35 -2.88 -6.42
N SER A 196 7.87 -1.87 -7.14
CA SER A 196 6.48 -1.36 -7.11
C SER A 196 5.53 -1.92 -8.18
N HIS A 197 5.95 -2.89 -8.99
CA HIS A 197 5.15 -3.53 -10.04
C HIS A 197 5.43 -5.04 -10.14
N ALA A 198 5.96 -5.63 -9.06
CA ALA A 198 6.36 -7.02 -9.06
C ALA A 198 5.14 -7.94 -8.86
N HIS A 199 4.75 -8.71 -9.87
CA HIS A 199 3.64 -9.64 -9.78
C HIS A 199 4.10 -11.08 -9.53
N PRO A 200 3.29 -11.93 -8.87
CA PRO A 200 3.64 -13.33 -8.65
C PRO A 200 3.41 -14.21 -9.90
N GLU A 201 4.38 -15.07 -10.21
CA GLU A 201 4.27 -16.11 -11.24
C GLU A 201 4.53 -17.51 -10.66
N LEU A 202 3.73 -18.49 -11.07
CA LEU A 202 3.93 -19.90 -10.71
C LEU A 202 5.19 -20.47 -11.36
N VAL A 203 6.04 -21.10 -10.54
CA VAL A 203 7.22 -21.83 -11.01
C VAL A 203 7.07 -23.33 -10.72
N SER A 204 7.55 -24.16 -11.64
CA SER A 204 7.36 -25.62 -11.59
C SER A 204 8.16 -26.31 -10.48
N GLN A 205 9.25 -25.68 -10.02
CA GLN A 205 10.11 -26.16 -8.94
C GLN A 205 10.67 -24.98 -8.14
N ALA A 206 11.16 -25.27 -6.93
CA ALA A 206 11.87 -24.29 -6.12
C ALA A 206 13.15 -23.85 -6.84
N GLU A 207 13.22 -22.58 -7.19
CA GLU A 207 14.38 -21.92 -7.80
C GLU A 207 14.84 -20.71 -6.99
N ALA A 208 16.02 -20.18 -7.32
CA ALA A 208 16.55 -18.99 -6.65
C ALA A 208 15.58 -17.80 -6.80
N GLY A 209 15.20 -17.20 -5.67
CA GLY A 209 14.22 -16.10 -5.65
C GLY A 209 12.75 -16.54 -5.62
N SER A 210 12.45 -17.84 -5.66
CA SER A 210 11.10 -18.35 -5.42
C SER A 210 10.80 -18.53 -3.94
N PHE A 211 9.50 -18.50 -3.59
CA PHE A 211 9.00 -18.67 -2.23
C PHE A 211 7.81 -19.63 -2.20
N SER A 212 7.65 -20.32 -1.07
CA SER A 212 6.53 -21.24 -0.86
C SER A 212 5.23 -20.51 -0.54
N THR A 213 4.11 -21.09 -0.96
CA THR A 213 2.78 -20.55 -0.68
C THR A 213 2.05 -21.26 0.44
N VAL A 214 1.12 -20.55 1.06
CA VAL A 214 0.12 -21.10 1.99
C VAL A 214 -1.24 -20.44 1.73
N THR A 215 -2.32 -21.18 1.90
CA THR A 215 -3.67 -20.59 1.91
C THR A 215 -4.00 -19.97 3.25
N VAL A 216 -4.85 -18.93 3.27
CA VAL A 216 -5.33 -18.32 4.52
C VAL A 216 -5.98 -19.36 5.41
N ASP A 217 -6.89 -20.18 4.88
CA ASP A 217 -7.60 -21.18 5.68
C ASP A 217 -6.66 -22.22 6.31
N SER A 218 -5.70 -22.74 5.53
CA SER A 218 -4.76 -23.75 6.05
C SER A 218 -3.81 -23.17 7.09
N TYR A 219 -3.36 -21.94 6.91
CA TYR A 219 -2.55 -21.24 7.89
C TYR A 219 -3.31 -21.04 9.21
N LEU A 220 -4.55 -20.52 9.16
CA LEU A 220 -5.35 -20.28 10.36
C LEU A 220 -5.66 -21.56 11.12
N ALA A 221 -5.96 -22.65 10.40
CA ALA A 221 -6.14 -23.97 11.00
C ALA A 221 -4.89 -24.44 11.77
N GLN A 222 -3.69 -24.22 11.21
CA GLN A 222 -2.42 -24.55 11.89
C GLN A 222 -2.17 -23.68 13.13
N GLN A 223 -2.59 -22.41 13.10
CA GLN A 223 -2.47 -21.51 14.24
C GLN A 223 -3.57 -21.71 15.29
N GLY A 224 -4.57 -22.56 15.03
CA GLY A 224 -5.75 -22.69 15.89
C GLY A 224 -6.63 -21.44 15.93
N VAL A 225 -6.53 -20.58 14.92
CA VAL A 225 -7.32 -19.35 14.78
C VAL A 225 -8.60 -19.68 14.02
N LYS A 226 -9.76 -19.42 14.63
CA LYS A 226 -11.06 -19.73 14.03
C LYS A 226 -11.49 -18.71 12.98
N ALA A 227 -11.32 -17.42 13.30
CA ALA A 227 -11.77 -16.32 12.49
C ALA A 227 -10.78 -15.16 12.57
N LEU A 228 -10.61 -14.46 11.45
CA LEU A 228 -9.94 -13.17 11.37
C LEU A 228 -10.94 -12.03 11.63
N ASP A 229 -10.49 -10.98 12.29
CA ASP A 229 -11.26 -9.74 12.40
C ASP A 229 -11.21 -8.96 11.07
N PHE A 230 -10.01 -8.87 10.47
CA PHE A 230 -9.85 -8.39 9.11
C PHE A 230 -8.61 -8.97 8.41
N LEU A 231 -8.65 -8.90 7.07
CA LEU A 231 -7.60 -9.31 6.15
C LEU A 231 -7.21 -8.10 5.28
N MET A 232 -5.93 -7.72 5.31
CA MET A 232 -5.35 -6.71 4.42
C MET A 232 -4.50 -7.38 3.36
N LEU A 233 -4.66 -7.04 2.08
CA LEU A 233 -3.91 -7.58 0.95
C LEU A 233 -3.42 -6.46 0.03
N ASP A 234 -2.11 -6.28 -0.05
CA ASP A 234 -1.46 -5.39 -1.02
C ASP A 234 -0.25 -6.15 -1.59
N ILE A 235 -0.52 -7.03 -2.56
CA ILE A 235 0.43 -8.06 -3.02
C ILE A 235 0.62 -8.06 -4.53
N GLU A 236 0.32 -6.92 -5.17
CA GLU A 236 0.65 -6.63 -6.57
C GLU A 236 0.08 -7.69 -7.55
N GLY A 237 -1.21 -8.00 -7.42
CA GLY A 237 -1.97 -8.82 -8.38
C GLY A 237 -2.31 -10.24 -7.92
N GLY A 238 -1.86 -10.65 -6.74
CA GLY A 238 -2.20 -11.96 -6.14
C GLY A 238 -3.54 -11.99 -5.38
N GLU A 239 -4.24 -10.87 -5.24
CA GLU A 239 -5.34 -10.69 -4.28
C GLU A 239 -6.48 -11.67 -4.53
N PHE A 240 -6.87 -11.87 -5.79
CA PHE A 240 -7.95 -12.78 -6.15
C PHE A 240 -7.62 -14.24 -5.80
N GLU A 241 -6.36 -14.66 -5.99
CA GLU A 241 -5.90 -16.00 -5.66
C GLU A 241 -5.90 -16.23 -4.15
N VAL A 242 -5.45 -15.25 -3.37
CA VAL A 242 -5.51 -15.32 -1.90
C VAL A 242 -6.94 -15.44 -1.41
N LEU A 243 -7.88 -14.68 -1.99
CA LEU A 243 -9.29 -14.74 -1.61
C LEU A 243 -9.91 -16.10 -1.92
N LYS A 244 -9.50 -16.77 -3.01
CA LYS A 244 -9.89 -18.17 -3.26
C LYS A 244 -9.34 -19.11 -2.18
N GLY A 245 -8.13 -18.87 -1.69
CA GLY A 245 -7.51 -19.59 -0.56
C GLY A 245 -8.07 -19.22 0.82
N ALA A 246 -9.02 -18.28 0.91
CA ALA A 246 -9.68 -17.83 2.14
C ALA A 246 -11.17 -18.21 2.19
N GLY A 247 -11.62 -19.13 1.32
CA GLY A 247 -13.04 -19.45 1.16
C GLY A 247 -13.76 -19.83 2.45
N GLY A 248 -13.09 -20.52 3.38
CA GLY A 248 -13.60 -20.85 4.70
C GLY A 248 -13.88 -19.62 5.56
N GLN A 249 -12.94 -18.68 5.61
CA GLN A 249 -13.15 -17.37 6.26
C GLN A 249 -14.26 -16.56 5.59
N LEU A 250 -14.29 -16.54 4.25
CA LEU A 250 -15.30 -15.80 3.49
C LEU A 250 -16.70 -16.37 3.67
N ALA A 251 -16.83 -17.69 3.89
CA ALA A 251 -18.09 -18.38 4.13
C ALA A 251 -18.67 -18.18 5.53
N LEU A 252 -17.91 -17.63 6.48
CA LEU A 252 -18.39 -17.39 7.84
C LEU A 252 -19.64 -16.49 7.87
N PRO A 253 -20.50 -16.62 8.91
CA PRO A 253 -21.62 -15.70 9.12
C PRO A 253 -21.15 -14.24 9.27
N GLU A 254 -22.03 -13.27 8.98
CA GLU A 254 -21.72 -11.82 9.06
C GLU A 254 -21.00 -11.41 10.36
N ALA A 255 -21.40 -11.96 11.51
CA ALA A 255 -20.80 -11.61 12.80
C ALA A 255 -19.31 -11.99 12.89
N GLU A 256 -18.92 -13.11 12.27
CA GLU A 256 -17.59 -13.73 12.40
C GLU A 256 -16.71 -13.52 11.16
N ALA A 257 -17.30 -13.23 10.01
CA ALA A 257 -16.56 -13.01 8.78
C ALA A 257 -15.62 -11.78 8.89
N PRO A 258 -14.42 -11.88 8.30
CA PRO A 258 -13.47 -10.77 8.33
C PRO A 258 -13.96 -9.60 7.49
N VAL A 259 -13.56 -8.39 7.88
CA VAL A 259 -13.53 -7.26 6.94
C VAL A 259 -12.34 -7.46 6.00
N LEU A 260 -12.47 -7.12 4.72
CA LEU A 260 -11.37 -7.22 3.76
C LEU A 260 -10.96 -5.82 3.31
N VAL A 261 -9.67 -5.56 3.32
CA VAL A 261 -9.07 -4.42 2.62
C VAL A 261 -8.08 -5.00 1.62
N PHE A 262 -8.20 -4.64 0.34
CA PHE A 262 -7.34 -5.23 -0.69
C PHE A 262 -7.11 -4.28 -1.85
N GLU A 263 -5.93 -4.34 -2.47
CA GLU A 263 -5.62 -3.54 -3.64
C GLU A 263 -6.23 -4.15 -4.92
N VAL A 264 -6.60 -3.29 -5.86
CA VAL A 264 -6.79 -3.67 -7.27
C VAL A 264 -5.98 -2.73 -8.14
N HIS A 265 -5.20 -3.27 -9.07
CA HIS A 265 -4.39 -2.48 -10.00
C HIS A 265 -4.80 -2.73 -11.46
N ARG A 266 -4.85 -1.67 -12.28
CA ARG A 266 -5.29 -1.74 -13.69
C ARG A 266 -4.45 -2.68 -14.56
N TYR A 267 -3.21 -2.94 -14.15
CA TYR A 267 -2.31 -3.87 -14.84
C TYR A 267 -2.67 -5.34 -14.61
N TYR A 268 -3.34 -5.65 -13.50
CA TYR A 268 -3.68 -7.02 -13.11
C TYR A 268 -5.18 -7.30 -13.23
N VAL A 269 -6.01 -6.25 -13.14
CA VAL A 269 -7.48 -6.35 -13.18
C VAL A 269 -8.03 -5.47 -14.30
N ASP A 270 -8.71 -6.11 -15.26
CA ASP A 270 -9.48 -5.38 -16.26
C ASP A 270 -10.84 -4.97 -15.72
N TRP A 271 -11.01 -3.67 -15.49
CA TRP A 271 -12.27 -3.05 -15.11
C TRP A 271 -12.87 -2.15 -16.21
N THR A 272 -12.58 -2.42 -17.48
CA THR A 272 -13.13 -1.65 -18.62
C THR A 272 -14.66 -1.56 -18.56
N ASP A 273 -15.32 -2.64 -18.14
CA ASP A 273 -16.78 -2.68 -17.99
C ASP A 273 -17.26 -2.34 -16.55
N GLY A 274 -16.40 -1.70 -15.74
CA GLY A 274 -16.67 -1.29 -14.37
C GLY A 274 -16.21 -2.30 -13.30
N LEU A 275 -15.84 -1.79 -12.12
CA LEU A 275 -15.31 -2.60 -11.01
C LEU A 275 -16.26 -3.71 -10.56
N HIS A 276 -17.56 -3.44 -10.54
CA HIS A 276 -18.59 -4.41 -10.17
C HIS A 276 -18.64 -5.67 -11.04
N ARG A 277 -18.01 -5.64 -12.23
CA ARG A 277 -17.94 -6.78 -13.15
C ARG A 277 -16.66 -7.60 -13.04
N THR A 278 -15.67 -7.10 -12.31
CA THR A 278 -14.41 -7.81 -12.09
C THR A 278 -14.66 -9.13 -11.36
N GLU A 279 -13.79 -10.10 -11.60
CA GLU A 279 -13.90 -11.44 -11.00
C GLU A 279 -13.86 -11.37 -9.47
N ILE A 280 -12.96 -10.56 -8.92
CA ILE A 280 -12.80 -10.37 -7.48
C ILE A 280 -14.08 -9.81 -6.82
N VAL A 281 -14.71 -8.79 -7.41
CA VAL A 281 -15.94 -8.20 -6.85
C VAL A 281 -17.12 -9.18 -6.95
N ARG A 282 -17.27 -9.87 -8.08
CA ARG A 282 -18.32 -10.89 -8.26
C ARG A 282 -18.14 -12.07 -7.31
N PHE A 283 -16.91 -12.51 -7.11
CA PHE A 283 -16.57 -13.59 -6.18
C PHE A 283 -16.96 -13.21 -4.74
N LEU A 284 -16.55 -12.03 -4.28
CA LEU A 284 -16.90 -11.52 -2.95
C LEU A 284 -18.41 -11.30 -2.79
N ALA A 285 -19.10 -10.78 -3.81
CA ALA A 285 -20.55 -10.65 -3.82
C ALA A 285 -21.25 -12.01 -3.67
N GLY A 286 -20.70 -13.08 -4.27
CA GLY A 286 -21.18 -14.45 -4.11
C GLY A 286 -21.13 -14.97 -2.66
N PHE A 287 -20.22 -14.43 -1.84
CA PHE A 287 -20.18 -14.68 -0.40
C PHE A 287 -21.06 -13.73 0.42
N GLY A 288 -21.69 -12.72 -0.19
CA GLY A 288 -22.54 -11.74 0.50
C GLY A 288 -21.79 -10.48 0.98
N TYR A 289 -20.62 -10.19 0.41
CA TYR A 289 -19.90 -8.95 0.67
C TYR A 289 -20.43 -7.78 -0.17
N THR A 290 -20.47 -6.60 0.43
CA THR A 290 -20.60 -5.31 -0.28
C THR A 290 -19.22 -4.68 -0.38
N VAL A 291 -18.88 -4.17 -1.57
CA VAL A 291 -17.54 -3.66 -1.87
C VAL A 291 -17.59 -2.15 -2.12
N PHE A 292 -16.57 -1.45 -1.65
CA PHE A 292 -16.35 -0.03 -1.83
C PHE A 292 -14.91 0.22 -2.29
N ALA A 293 -14.68 1.21 -3.15
CA ALA A 293 -13.34 1.75 -3.36
C ALA A 293 -13.01 2.77 -2.27
N VAL A 294 -11.77 2.75 -1.78
CA VAL A 294 -11.26 3.75 -0.82
C VAL A 294 -10.66 4.90 -1.60
N ARG A 295 -11.08 6.14 -1.33
CA ARG A 295 -10.45 7.32 -1.94
C ARG A 295 -9.17 7.66 -1.21
N ASP A 296 -8.03 7.59 -1.90
CA ASP A 296 -6.74 7.84 -1.27
C ASP A 296 -5.69 8.46 -2.18
N PHE A 297 -4.64 9.02 -1.57
CA PHE A 297 -3.41 9.40 -2.23
C PHE A 297 -2.46 8.21 -2.28
N ASN A 298 -1.88 7.92 -3.44
CA ASN A 298 -0.73 7.01 -3.55
C ASN A 298 0.57 7.78 -3.19
N ALA A 299 0.61 8.31 -1.96
CA ALA A 299 1.66 9.15 -1.41
C ALA A 299 1.47 9.34 0.11
N ASN A 300 2.35 10.11 0.75
CA ASN A 300 2.19 10.57 2.13
C ASN A 300 1.60 11.99 2.14
N PHE A 301 0.31 12.11 2.44
CA PHE A 301 -0.39 13.39 2.52
C PHE A 301 -1.10 13.51 3.87
N ASN A 302 -0.99 14.67 4.53
CA ASN A 302 -1.70 14.88 5.79
C ASN A 302 -3.22 14.92 5.58
N MET A 303 -3.89 13.87 6.05
CA MET A 303 -5.34 13.73 6.01
C MET A 303 -5.94 13.53 7.41
N ALA A 304 -5.21 13.78 8.50
CA ALA A 304 -5.62 13.45 9.87
C ALA A 304 -7.05 13.93 10.21
N GLY A 305 -7.39 15.17 9.83
CA GLY A 305 -8.71 15.78 10.07
C GLY A 305 -9.79 15.50 9.02
N LYS A 306 -9.52 14.67 8.01
CA LYS A 306 -10.45 14.36 6.91
C LYS A 306 -11.16 13.03 7.16
N PRO A 307 -12.44 12.88 6.76
CA PRO A 307 -13.13 11.60 6.86
C PRO A 307 -12.51 10.56 5.90
N ILE A 308 -12.77 9.28 6.17
CA ILE A 308 -12.51 8.21 5.20
C ILE A 308 -13.60 8.30 4.14
N GLU A 309 -13.21 8.45 2.87
CA GLU A 309 -14.17 8.53 1.77
C GLU A 309 -14.23 7.19 1.04
N LEU A 310 -15.44 6.63 0.94
CA LEU A 310 -15.73 5.35 0.31
C LEU A 310 -16.64 5.57 -0.90
N ILE A 311 -16.41 4.84 -1.97
CA ILE A 311 -17.21 4.89 -3.19
C ILE A 311 -17.85 3.51 -3.41
N PRO A 312 -19.18 3.39 -3.56
CA PRO A 312 -19.79 2.12 -3.97
C PRO A 312 -19.21 1.66 -5.30
N VAL A 313 -18.88 0.36 -5.47
CA VAL A 313 -18.22 -0.15 -6.68
C VAL A 313 -18.98 0.08 -7.99
N ASP A 314 -20.29 0.33 -7.92
CA ASP A 314 -21.14 0.62 -9.07
C ASP A 314 -21.09 2.11 -9.49
N ASP A 315 -20.45 2.97 -8.71
CA ASP A 315 -20.49 4.44 -8.84
C ASP A 315 -19.09 5.07 -8.76
N VAL A 316 -18.11 4.40 -9.36
CA VAL A 316 -16.70 4.81 -9.38
C VAL A 316 -16.34 5.47 -10.71
N TYR A 317 -15.71 6.63 -10.65
CA TYR A 317 -15.08 7.25 -11.83
C TYR A 317 -13.69 6.64 -12.05
N LEU A 318 -13.51 5.94 -13.18
CA LEU A 318 -12.33 5.11 -13.46
C LEU A 318 -11.43 5.65 -14.58
N GLU A 319 -11.78 6.80 -15.18
CA GLU A 319 -10.92 7.40 -16.20
C GLU A 319 -9.64 7.98 -15.60
N GLY A 320 -8.50 7.72 -16.22
CA GLY A 320 -7.20 8.16 -15.75
C GLY A 320 -6.06 7.28 -16.27
N PRO A 321 -4.80 7.57 -15.91
CA PRO A 321 -3.68 6.68 -16.18
C PRO A 321 -3.89 5.32 -15.48
N PRO A 322 -3.22 4.23 -15.90
CA PRO A 322 -3.21 2.99 -15.13
C PRO A 322 -2.75 3.26 -13.69
N HIS A 323 -3.53 2.81 -12.72
CA HIS A 323 -3.26 2.98 -11.30
C HIS A 323 -3.92 1.83 -10.54
N GLY A 324 -3.48 1.58 -9.30
CA GLY A 324 -4.14 0.68 -8.38
C GLY A 324 -4.51 1.36 -7.08
N PHE A 325 -5.58 0.92 -6.44
CA PHE A 325 -6.16 1.54 -5.25
C PHE A 325 -6.79 0.49 -4.36
N ASN A 326 -6.84 0.82 -3.07
CA ASN A 326 -7.40 -0.05 -2.06
C ASN A 326 -8.93 -0.06 -2.09
N MET A 327 -9.47 -1.25 -1.88
CA MET A 327 -10.88 -1.60 -1.81
C MET A 327 -11.21 -2.02 -0.38
N LEU A 328 -12.45 -1.79 0.05
CA LEU A 328 -13.01 -2.28 1.29
C LEU A 328 -14.17 -3.22 0.96
N ALA A 329 -14.15 -4.44 1.47
CA ALA A 329 -15.30 -5.34 1.42
C ALA A 329 -15.78 -5.70 2.83
N VAL A 330 -17.08 -5.54 3.05
CA VAL A 330 -17.75 -5.85 4.31
C VAL A 330 -18.92 -6.80 4.06
N LYS A 331 -19.07 -7.81 4.92
CA LYS A 331 -20.25 -8.67 4.92
C LYS A 331 -21.30 -8.04 5.82
N GLY A 332 -22.37 -7.50 5.23
CA GLY A 332 -23.46 -6.83 5.94
C GLY A 332 -23.15 -5.41 6.43
N SER A 333 -24.21 -4.68 6.81
CA SER A 333 -24.12 -3.25 7.12
C SER A 333 -23.58 -2.95 8.53
N LYS A 334 -23.62 -3.92 9.46
CA LYS A 334 -23.12 -3.73 10.83
C LYS A 334 -21.59 -3.61 10.87
N LYS A 335 -20.88 -4.36 10.02
CA LYS A 335 -19.42 -4.29 9.91
C LYS A 335 -18.95 -2.93 9.39
N LEU A 336 -19.73 -2.29 8.52
CA LEU A 336 -19.43 -0.93 8.04
C LEU A 336 -19.47 0.11 9.18
N GLN A 337 -20.32 -0.10 10.19
CA GLN A 337 -20.42 0.78 11.36
C GLN A 337 -19.18 0.72 12.28
N LEU A 338 -18.31 -0.28 12.12
CA LEU A 338 -17.02 -0.33 12.83
C LEU A 338 -16.06 0.77 12.36
N ILE A 339 -16.29 1.30 11.16
CA ILE A 339 -15.48 2.36 10.56
C ILE A 339 -16.17 3.68 10.90
N ASP A 340 -15.97 4.21 12.10
CA ASP A 340 -16.56 5.50 12.47
C ASP A 340 -16.02 6.65 11.60
N GLY A 341 -16.90 7.62 11.27
CA GLY A 341 -16.53 8.84 10.55
C GLY A 341 -16.26 8.69 9.05
N TYR A 342 -16.76 7.63 8.41
CA TYR A 342 -16.70 7.51 6.94
C TYR A 342 -17.75 8.37 6.22
N ARG A 343 -17.51 8.62 4.93
CA ARG A 343 -18.43 9.31 4.01
C ARG A 343 -18.55 8.54 2.71
N ILE A 344 -19.78 8.29 2.28
CA ILE A 344 -20.04 7.77 0.92
C ILE A 344 -19.95 8.90 -0.10
N CYS A 345 -19.09 8.73 -1.10
CA CYS A 345 -18.82 9.72 -2.14
C CYS A 345 -19.03 9.09 -3.52
N PRO A 346 -20.25 9.12 -4.10
CA PRO A 346 -20.50 8.58 -5.43
C PRO A 346 -19.89 9.46 -6.55
N GLY A 347 -19.68 8.88 -7.74
CA GLY A 347 -19.34 9.58 -8.98
C GLY A 347 -17.98 10.26 -8.99
N VAL A 348 -17.02 9.75 -8.21
CA VAL A 348 -15.67 10.33 -8.07
C VAL A 348 -14.57 9.29 -8.22
N SER A 349 -13.33 9.76 -8.38
CA SER A 349 -12.18 8.89 -8.53
C SER A 349 -11.73 8.33 -7.17
N PRO A 350 -11.32 7.05 -7.12
CA PRO A 350 -10.67 6.48 -5.93
C PRO A 350 -9.26 7.02 -5.75
N LYS A 351 -8.65 7.63 -6.77
CA LYS A 351 -7.34 8.27 -6.62
C LYS A 351 -7.46 9.76 -6.45
N LEU A 352 -6.91 10.22 -5.33
CA LEU A 352 -6.74 11.62 -5.04
C LEU A 352 -5.51 12.15 -5.79
N LEU A 353 -5.71 13.17 -6.61
CA LEU A 353 -4.68 13.75 -7.48
C LEU A 353 -4.79 15.27 -7.44
N VAL A 354 -3.78 15.92 -6.86
CA VAL A 354 -3.78 17.38 -6.64
C VAL A 354 -3.87 18.16 -7.96
N HIS A 355 -3.25 17.65 -9.03
CA HIS A 355 -3.14 18.30 -10.34
C HIS A 355 -4.28 17.94 -11.33
N LYS A 356 -5.31 17.22 -10.89
CA LYS A 356 -6.48 16.84 -11.72
C LYS A 356 -7.74 17.58 -11.28
N ASP A 357 -8.86 17.36 -11.99
CA ASP A 357 -10.15 17.99 -11.69
C ASP A 357 -10.52 17.83 -10.20
N PRO A 358 -10.60 18.93 -9.43
CA PRO A 358 -10.94 18.89 -8.02
C PRO A 358 -12.26 18.18 -7.70
N ASN A 359 -13.26 18.25 -8.60
CA ASN A 359 -14.58 17.64 -8.37
C ASN A 359 -14.51 16.11 -8.33
N LEU A 360 -13.54 15.54 -9.03
CA LEU A 360 -13.33 14.10 -9.20
C LEU A 360 -12.20 13.56 -8.33
N HIS A 361 -11.13 14.32 -8.15
CA HIS A 361 -9.87 13.84 -7.58
C HIS A 361 -9.46 14.51 -6.27
N HIS A 362 -10.21 15.48 -5.73
CA HIS A 362 -9.91 16.02 -4.41
C HIS A 362 -10.87 15.44 -3.35
N PRO A 363 -10.46 15.45 -2.07
CA PRO A 363 -11.38 15.16 -0.97
C PRO A 363 -12.60 16.08 -1.07
N LYS A 364 -13.79 15.60 -0.69
CA LYS A 364 -15.03 16.39 -0.78
C LYS A 364 -15.01 17.63 0.13
N ASP A 365 -14.22 17.61 1.20
CA ASP A 365 -13.97 18.78 2.05
C ASP A 365 -12.79 19.65 1.58
N GLY A 366 -12.34 19.46 0.33
CA GLY A 366 -11.18 20.12 -0.26
C GLY A 366 -9.83 19.63 0.27
N LEU A 367 -8.75 20.04 -0.41
CA LEU A 367 -7.39 19.86 0.08
C LEU A 367 -7.11 20.80 1.26
N ALA A 368 -6.33 20.36 2.25
CA ALA A 368 -5.74 21.30 3.19
C ALA A 368 -4.79 22.23 2.43
N LYS A 369 -4.85 23.54 2.72
CA LYS A 369 -3.93 24.53 2.14
C LYS A 369 -2.66 24.64 2.96
#